data_AF-A0A0Q9L6J7-F1
#
_entry.id   AF-A0A0Q9L6J7-F1
#
_cell.length_a   1.000
_cell.length_b   1.000
_cell.length_c   1.000
_cell.angle_alpha   90.00
_cell.angle_beta   90.00
_cell.angle_gamma   90.00
#
_symmetry.space_group_name_H-M   'P 1'
#
loop_
_entity.id
_entity.type
_entity.pdbx_description
1 polymer ?
#
loop_
_entity_poly.entity_id
_entity_poly.type
_entity_poly.pdbx_seq_one_letter_code
_entity_poly.pdbx_strand_id
1 'polypeptide(L)'
;MSLDKDLQSREIITKAVCGKGRKFSHVSHTVTPPFSPTSILGAWIINNQFESIQSGEGVEVVGTYDINIWYSYDRNTKTDVAKETVSYVEIVGLSYLDKKHRPTTAEVSAVATQEPNCVEASISSSGDSVVIRVEREFQVELVAETKVFVIVSPYGPSDFDDKHVDFDDNGDGDFEDLDADLLEDDLD
;
A
#
# COMPACT_ATOMS: atom_id res chain seq x y z
N MET A 1 28.75 -26.68 37.82
CA MET A 1 28.93 -25.27 37.43
C MET A 1 27.63 -24.83 36.80
N SER A 2 26.95 -23.84 37.39
CA SER A 2 25.66 -23.38 36.87
C SER A 2 25.86 -22.76 35.48
N LEU A 3 25.00 -23.13 34.54
CA LEU A 3 24.99 -22.64 33.16
C LEU A 3 24.19 -21.34 33.00
N ASP A 4 23.90 -20.65 34.12
CA ASP A 4 23.30 -19.31 34.11
C ASP A 4 24.39 -18.26 33.94
N LYS A 5 24.89 -18.11 32.71
CA LYS A 5 25.47 -16.83 32.33
C LYS A 5 24.32 -15.84 32.27
N ASP A 6 24.29 -14.88 33.19
CA ASP A 6 23.36 -13.75 33.13
C ASP A 6 23.47 -13.09 31.76
N LEU A 7 22.49 -13.37 30.89
CA LEU A 7 22.41 -12.76 29.57
C LEU A 7 22.14 -11.28 29.79
N GLN A 8 23.16 -10.44 29.64
CA GLN A 8 23.00 -9.00 29.73
C GLN A 8 22.05 -8.56 28.60
N SER A 9 20.93 -7.93 28.96
CA SER A 9 20.01 -7.34 28.00
C SER A 9 20.14 -5.81 27.96
N ARG A 10 19.90 -5.21 26.80
CA ARG A 10 19.70 -3.76 26.64
C ARG A 10 18.28 -3.49 26.18
N GLU A 11 17.75 -2.35 26.60
CA GLU A 11 16.47 -1.81 26.11
C GLU A 11 16.73 -0.84 24.97
N ILE A 12 15.99 -0.99 23.88
CA ILE A 12 16.02 -0.07 22.74
C ILE A 12 14.62 0.49 22.54
N ILE A 13 14.51 1.81 22.48
CA ILE A 13 13.30 2.49 22.00
C ILE A 13 13.48 2.73 20.50
N THR A 14 12.54 2.23 19.70
CA THR A 14 12.60 2.32 18.24
C THR A 14 11.20 2.43 17.65
N LYS A 15 11.09 2.91 16.41
CA LYS A 15 9.84 2.90 15.65
C LYS A 15 9.72 1.53 14.94
N ALA A 16 8.62 0.82 15.18
CA ALA A 16 8.38 -0.51 14.61
C ALA A 16 6.91 -0.72 14.28
N VAL A 17 6.63 -1.73 13.43
CA VAL A 17 5.25 -2.15 13.16
C VAL A 17 4.68 -2.82 14.41
N CYS A 18 3.69 -2.17 15.02
CA CYS A 18 3.04 -2.60 16.26
C CYS A 18 1.67 -3.23 16.02
N GLY A 19 1.11 -3.11 14.81
CA GLY A 19 -0.13 -3.77 14.43
C GLY A 19 -0.23 -3.98 12.91
N LYS A 20 -0.94 -5.03 12.51
CA LYS A 20 -1.23 -5.33 11.10
C LYS A 20 -2.69 -5.73 10.93
N GLY A 21 -3.28 -5.37 9.80
CA GLY A 21 -4.64 -5.76 9.44
C GLY A 21 -4.76 -6.03 7.96
N ARG A 22 -5.73 -6.85 7.58
CA ARG A 22 -6.08 -7.09 6.17
C ARG A 22 -7.58 -7.32 6.08
N LYS A 23 -8.21 -6.76 5.04
CA LYS A 23 -9.63 -6.98 4.79
C LYS A 23 -9.91 -6.98 3.29
N PHE A 24 -10.54 -8.07 2.87
CA PHE A 24 -11.11 -8.23 1.54
C PHE A 24 -12.61 -7.93 1.59
N SER A 25 -13.12 -7.20 0.61
CA SER A 25 -14.52 -6.77 0.55
C SER A 25 -15.10 -6.95 -0.85
N HIS A 26 -16.38 -7.35 -0.89
CA HIS A 26 -17.26 -7.24 -2.06
C HIS A 26 -18.38 -6.26 -1.77
N VAL A 27 -18.65 -5.37 -2.71
CA VAL A 27 -19.74 -4.40 -2.64
C VAL A 27 -20.47 -4.32 -3.98
N SER A 28 -21.77 -4.06 -3.93
CA SER A 28 -22.58 -3.86 -5.14
C SER A 28 -23.04 -2.41 -5.23
N HIS A 29 -22.86 -1.83 -6.41
CA HIS A 29 -23.32 -0.49 -6.78
C HIS A 29 -24.42 -0.60 -7.84
N THR A 30 -25.40 0.30 -7.80
CA THR A 30 -26.43 0.39 -8.82
C THR A 30 -26.31 1.73 -9.51
N VAL A 31 -25.85 1.70 -10.76
CA VAL A 31 -25.69 2.88 -11.62
C VAL A 31 -26.89 2.95 -12.54
N THR A 32 -27.50 4.13 -12.67
CA THR A 32 -28.65 4.34 -13.58
C THR A 32 -28.20 5.18 -14.77
N PRO A 33 -27.95 4.56 -15.94
CA PRO A 33 -27.59 5.31 -17.14
C PRO A 33 -28.74 6.20 -17.64
N PRO A 34 -28.46 7.27 -18.41
CA PRO A 34 -29.50 8.12 -19.00
C PRO A 34 -30.43 7.40 -19.97
N PHE A 35 -29.96 6.33 -20.62
CA PHE A 35 -30.75 5.49 -21.52
C PHE A 35 -30.77 4.05 -20.99
N SER A 36 -31.94 3.40 -21.04
CA SER A 36 -32.07 2.01 -20.60
C SER A 36 -31.14 1.08 -21.39
N PRO A 37 -30.22 0.37 -20.72
CA PRO A 37 -29.24 -0.46 -21.40
C PRO A 37 -29.88 -1.69 -22.02
N THR A 38 -29.49 -2.02 -23.26
CA THR A 38 -29.81 -3.29 -23.92
C THR A 38 -28.74 -4.34 -23.66
N SER A 39 -27.47 -3.96 -23.66
CA SER A 39 -26.35 -4.86 -23.36
C SER A 39 -25.19 -4.10 -22.71
N ILE A 40 -24.44 -4.78 -21.86
CA ILE A 40 -23.23 -4.24 -21.23
C ILE A 40 -22.05 -4.65 -22.11
N LEU A 41 -21.27 -3.66 -22.55
CA LEU A 41 -20.10 -3.85 -23.40
C LEU A 41 -18.81 -3.90 -22.58
N GLY A 42 -18.80 -3.25 -21.42
CA GLY A 42 -17.70 -3.31 -20.46
C GLY A 42 -17.99 -2.47 -19.22
N ALA A 43 -17.35 -2.82 -18.11
CA ALA A 43 -17.40 -2.07 -16.87
C ALA A 43 -15.98 -1.99 -16.28
N TRP A 44 -15.51 -0.78 -16.03
CA TRP A 44 -14.18 -0.54 -15.46
C TRP A 44 -14.28 0.36 -14.25
N ILE A 45 -13.42 0.06 -13.27
CA ILE A 45 -13.20 0.90 -12.10
C ILE A 45 -11.85 1.58 -12.30
N ILE A 46 -11.81 2.90 -12.15
CA ILE A 46 -10.60 3.70 -12.36
C ILE A 46 -10.49 4.80 -11.29
N ASN A 47 -9.34 5.48 -11.25
CA ASN A 47 -9.12 6.65 -10.40
C ASN A 47 -9.34 6.37 -8.90
N ASN A 48 -8.96 5.18 -8.42
CA ASN A 48 -8.98 4.89 -6.99
C ASN A 48 -8.01 5.83 -6.25
N GLN A 49 -8.53 6.57 -5.29
CA GLN A 49 -7.78 7.45 -4.40
C GLN A 49 -8.30 7.24 -2.98
N PHE A 50 -7.39 7.14 -2.01
CA PHE A 50 -7.79 6.90 -0.63
C PHE A 50 -6.74 7.42 0.37
N GLU A 51 -7.20 7.62 1.60
CA GLU A 51 -6.38 7.93 2.76
C GLU A 51 -6.70 6.95 3.90
N SER A 52 -5.73 6.76 4.79
CA SER A 52 -5.87 5.90 5.96
C SER A 52 -5.83 6.71 7.24
N ILE A 53 -6.83 6.52 8.10
CA ILE A 53 -7.00 7.24 9.35
C ILE A 53 -7.05 6.22 10.49
N GLN A 54 -6.33 6.49 11.57
CA GLN A 54 -6.40 5.64 12.75
C GLN A 54 -7.77 5.81 13.41
N SER A 55 -8.49 4.72 13.65
CA SER A 55 -9.82 4.75 14.26
C SER A 55 -10.00 3.61 15.26
N GLY A 56 -10.04 3.96 16.55
CA GLY A 56 -10.22 2.99 17.64
C GLY A 56 -9.22 1.83 17.57
N GLU A 57 -9.75 0.62 17.43
CA GLU A 57 -9.00 -0.65 17.33
C GLU A 57 -8.61 -1.03 15.88
N GLY A 58 -8.74 -0.11 14.92
CA GLY A 58 -8.52 -0.37 13.51
C GLY A 58 -8.01 0.84 12.73
N VAL A 59 -7.99 0.66 11.41
CA VAL A 59 -7.68 1.71 10.43
C VAL A 59 -8.90 1.89 9.54
N GLU A 60 -9.37 3.12 9.44
CA GLU A 60 -10.38 3.53 8.47
C GLU A 60 -9.70 3.92 7.17
N VAL A 61 -10.03 3.23 6.08
CA VAL A 61 -9.62 3.59 4.73
C VAL A 61 -10.78 4.31 4.06
N VAL A 62 -10.61 5.61 3.82
CA VAL A 62 -11.62 6.48 3.22
C VAL A 62 -11.15 6.85 1.83
N GLY A 63 -11.98 6.63 0.83
CA GLY A 63 -11.57 6.87 -0.55
C GLY A 63 -12.71 6.99 -1.53
N THR A 64 -12.33 7.17 -2.79
CA THR A 64 -13.22 7.30 -3.93
C THR A 64 -12.65 6.56 -5.13
N TYR A 65 -13.53 6.10 -6.02
CA TYR A 65 -13.16 5.65 -7.36
C TYR A 65 -14.28 5.98 -8.35
N ASP A 66 -13.98 5.94 -9.63
CA ASP A 66 -14.95 6.13 -10.71
C ASP A 66 -15.32 4.80 -11.35
N ILE A 67 -16.62 4.57 -11.49
CA ILE A 67 -17.21 3.47 -12.25
C ILE A 67 -17.56 3.98 -13.64
N ASN A 68 -16.97 3.36 -14.67
CA ASN A 68 -17.33 3.60 -16.07
C ASN A 68 -18.00 2.36 -16.66
N ILE A 69 -19.19 2.55 -17.22
CA ILE A 69 -20.00 1.48 -17.82
C ILE A 69 -20.22 1.81 -19.28
N TRP A 70 -19.64 1.01 -20.18
CA TRP A 70 -19.95 1.06 -21.61
C TRP A 70 -21.15 0.16 -21.85
N TYR A 71 -22.19 0.73 -22.44
CA TYR A 71 -23.42 0.01 -22.73
C TYR A 71 -23.96 0.39 -24.09
N SER A 72 -24.74 -0.50 -24.66
CA SER A 72 -25.54 -0.25 -25.84
C SER A 72 -26.99 -0.03 -25.47
N TYR A 73 -27.71 0.73 -26.28
CA TYR A 73 -29.15 1.01 -26.11
C TYR A 73 -29.84 1.07 -27.47
N ASP A 74 -31.18 1.22 -27.45
CA ASP A 74 -32.02 1.24 -28.66
C ASP A 74 -31.77 0.00 -29.56
N ARG A 75 -31.93 -1.20 -28.96
CA ARG A 75 -31.69 -2.50 -29.62
C ARG A 75 -30.29 -2.61 -30.24
N ASN A 76 -29.27 -2.20 -29.49
CA ASN A 76 -27.86 -2.24 -29.88
C ASN A 76 -27.50 -1.38 -31.10
N THR A 77 -28.30 -0.36 -31.42
CA THR A 77 -27.99 0.57 -32.54
C THR A 77 -27.14 1.76 -32.10
N LYS A 78 -27.08 2.03 -30.79
CA LYS A 78 -26.31 3.14 -30.20
C LYS A 78 -25.53 2.67 -28.98
N THR A 79 -24.45 3.36 -28.66
CA THR A 79 -23.61 3.12 -27.48
C THR A 79 -23.42 4.40 -26.69
N ASP A 80 -23.19 4.27 -25.39
CA ASP A 80 -22.84 5.38 -24.51
C ASP A 80 -22.04 4.88 -23.30
N VAL A 81 -21.55 5.81 -22.49
CA VAL A 81 -20.81 5.54 -21.26
C VAL A 81 -21.48 6.22 -20.08
N ALA A 82 -21.94 5.43 -19.10
CA ALA A 82 -22.37 5.94 -17.80
C ALA A 82 -21.16 6.05 -16.87
N LYS A 83 -21.04 7.16 -16.16
CA LYS A 83 -19.96 7.42 -15.21
C LYS A 83 -20.53 7.73 -13.84
N GLU A 84 -20.01 7.10 -12.80
CA GLU A 84 -20.41 7.36 -11.42
C GLU A 84 -19.19 7.34 -10.49
N THR A 85 -18.99 8.44 -9.75
CA THR A 85 -17.97 8.49 -8.71
C THR A 85 -18.58 7.98 -7.41
N VAL A 86 -17.94 6.97 -6.81
CA VAL A 86 -18.38 6.32 -5.58
C VAL A 86 -17.39 6.63 -4.46
N SER A 87 -17.92 7.08 -3.32
CA SER A 87 -17.16 7.20 -2.08
C SER A 87 -17.36 5.98 -1.19
N TYR A 88 -16.33 5.62 -0.43
CA TYR A 88 -16.37 4.49 0.48
C TYR A 88 -15.64 4.77 1.80
N VAL A 89 -16.02 4.01 2.81
CA VAL A 89 -15.28 3.87 4.07
C VAL A 89 -15.12 2.38 4.35
N GLU A 90 -13.90 1.94 4.59
CA GLU A 90 -13.57 0.56 4.91
C GLU A 90 -12.84 0.48 6.25
N ILE A 91 -13.43 -0.21 7.23
CA ILE A 91 -12.81 -0.41 8.54
C ILE A 91 -12.01 -1.71 8.51
N VAL A 92 -10.69 -1.61 8.61
CA VAL A 92 -9.76 -2.73 8.69
C VAL A 92 -9.30 -2.91 10.14
N GLY A 93 -9.67 -4.03 10.75
CA GLY A 93 -9.28 -4.33 12.13
C GLY A 93 -7.78 -4.63 12.26
N LEU A 94 -7.16 -4.12 13.34
CA LEU A 94 -5.76 -4.38 13.63
C LEU A 94 -5.59 -5.59 14.54
N SER A 95 -4.64 -6.45 14.19
CA SER A 95 -4.02 -7.42 15.10
C SER A 95 -2.74 -6.80 15.65
N TYR A 96 -2.75 -6.47 16.94
CA TYR A 96 -1.59 -5.87 17.61
C TYR A 96 -0.49 -6.91 17.82
N LEU A 97 0.69 -6.61 17.26
CA LEU A 97 1.94 -7.32 17.51
C LEU A 97 2.56 -6.88 18.83
N ASP A 98 2.44 -5.59 19.15
CA ASP A 98 2.89 -5.02 20.41
C ASP A 98 1.85 -4.05 20.98
N LYS A 99 1.23 -4.43 22.11
CA LYS A 99 0.24 -3.61 22.81
C LYS A 99 0.86 -2.55 23.73
N LYS A 100 2.19 -2.61 23.95
CA LYS A 100 2.93 -1.69 24.82
C LYS A 100 3.63 -0.56 24.05
N HIS A 101 3.33 -0.41 22.76
CA HIS A 101 3.77 0.73 21.97
C HIS A 101 3.26 2.05 22.55
N ARG A 102 3.93 3.16 22.22
CA ARG A 102 3.57 4.51 22.63
C ARG A 102 2.46 5.07 21.73
N PRO A 103 1.21 5.22 22.21
CA PRO A 103 0.08 5.55 21.33
C PRO A 103 0.18 6.93 20.66
N THR A 104 0.81 7.91 21.31
CA THR A 104 0.98 9.27 20.77
C THR A 104 1.94 9.36 19.57
N THR A 105 2.61 8.27 19.24
CA THR A 105 3.55 8.17 18.10
C THR A 105 3.06 7.22 17.02
N ALA A 106 1.81 6.75 17.16
CA ALA A 106 1.20 5.84 16.21
C ALA A 106 0.89 6.58 14.91
N GLU A 107 1.36 6.00 13.82
CA GLU A 107 1.05 6.36 12.45
C GLU A 107 0.47 5.12 11.78
N VAL A 108 -0.51 5.30 10.91
CA VAL A 108 -1.12 4.21 10.16
C VAL A 108 -0.88 4.41 8.68
N SER A 109 -0.74 3.30 7.97
CA SER A 109 -0.68 3.28 6.51
C SER A 109 -1.58 2.18 5.97
N ALA A 110 -2.09 2.37 4.76
CA ALA A 110 -2.85 1.38 4.03
C ALA A 110 -2.26 1.19 2.62
N VAL A 111 -2.30 -0.05 2.15
CA VAL A 111 -1.95 -0.44 0.78
C VAL A 111 -3.11 -1.22 0.20
N ALA A 112 -3.55 -0.85 -1.00
CA ALA A 112 -4.50 -1.64 -1.77
C ALA A 112 -3.77 -2.85 -2.35
N THR A 113 -3.92 -4.02 -1.71
CA THR A 113 -3.35 -5.29 -2.21
C THR A 113 -4.18 -5.87 -3.36
N GLN A 114 -5.45 -5.49 -3.43
CA GLN A 114 -6.30 -5.64 -4.60
C GLN A 114 -6.97 -4.29 -4.86
N GLU A 115 -6.58 -3.64 -5.96
CA GLU A 115 -7.26 -2.43 -6.43
C GLU A 115 -8.74 -2.72 -6.70
N PRO A 116 -9.65 -1.75 -6.49
CA PRO A 116 -11.06 -1.89 -6.82
C PRO A 116 -11.24 -2.37 -8.25
N ASN A 117 -11.90 -3.52 -8.40
CA ASN A 117 -12.10 -4.15 -9.69
C ASN A 117 -13.55 -4.62 -9.85
N CYS A 118 -14.10 -4.45 -11.06
CA CYS A 118 -15.41 -4.98 -11.40
C CYS A 118 -15.30 -6.48 -11.67
N VAL A 119 -15.98 -7.29 -10.87
CA VAL A 119 -16.03 -8.75 -11.05
C VAL A 119 -17.30 -9.22 -11.76
N GLU A 120 -18.37 -8.44 -11.69
CA GLU A 120 -19.65 -8.76 -12.31
C GLU A 120 -20.41 -7.47 -12.61
N ALA A 121 -21.04 -7.42 -13.79
CA ALA A 121 -21.95 -6.34 -14.16
C ALA A 121 -23.19 -6.96 -14.81
N SER A 122 -24.38 -6.58 -14.34
CA SER A 122 -25.65 -7.11 -14.83
C SER A 122 -26.69 -6.00 -14.95
N ILE A 123 -27.59 -6.13 -15.93
CA ILE A 123 -28.74 -5.24 -16.04
C ILE A 123 -29.75 -5.66 -14.97
N SER A 124 -30.28 -4.69 -14.23
CA SER A 124 -31.27 -4.93 -13.17
C SER A 124 -32.54 -5.57 -13.73
N SER A 125 -33.33 -6.20 -12.85
CA SER A 125 -34.58 -6.85 -13.27
C SER A 125 -35.61 -5.88 -13.85
N SER A 126 -35.54 -4.59 -13.51
CA SER A 126 -36.36 -3.52 -14.10
C SER A 126 -35.88 -3.08 -15.49
N GLY A 127 -34.63 -3.39 -15.86
CA GLY A 127 -34.06 -3.08 -17.18
C GLY A 127 -33.57 -1.63 -17.34
N ASP A 128 -33.60 -0.83 -16.27
CA ASP A 128 -33.28 0.60 -16.28
C ASP A 128 -31.90 0.94 -15.70
N SER A 129 -31.29 0.00 -14.98
CA SER A 129 -30.08 0.22 -14.20
C SER A 129 -29.09 -0.94 -14.36
N VAL A 130 -27.84 -0.68 -14.02
CA VAL A 130 -26.76 -1.67 -14.05
C VAL A 130 -26.26 -1.90 -12.62
N VAL A 131 -26.30 -3.15 -12.18
CA VAL A 131 -25.73 -3.58 -10.91
C VAL A 131 -24.30 -4.04 -11.15
N ILE A 132 -23.35 -3.39 -10.48
CA ILE A 132 -21.92 -3.69 -10.58
C ILE A 132 -21.42 -4.21 -9.24
N ARG A 133 -20.80 -5.38 -9.26
CA ARG A 133 -20.09 -5.95 -8.12
C ARG A 133 -18.62 -5.58 -8.21
N VAL A 134 -18.14 -4.88 -7.20
CA VAL A 134 -16.75 -4.46 -7.06
C VAL A 134 -16.10 -5.26 -5.94
N GLU A 135 -14.88 -5.71 -6.18
CA GLU A 135 -14.01 -6.30 -5.17
C GLU A 135 -12.81 -5.42 -4.90
N ARG A 136 -12.30 -5.46 -3.67
CA ARG A 136 -11.13 -4.70 -3.25
C ARG A 136 -10.55 -5.28 -1.98
N GLU A 137 -9.27 -5.03 -1.74
CA GLU A 137 -8.59 -5.48 -0.54
C GLU A 137 -7.58 -4.46 -0.07
N PHE A 138 -7.60 -4.21 1.24
CA PHE A 138 -6.61 -3.37 1.91
C PHE A 138 -5.81 -4.18 2.92
N GLN A 139 -4.51 -3.95 2.94
CA GLN A 139 -3.62 -4.29 4.03
C GLN A 139 -3.22 -3.00 4.74
N VAL A 140 -3.26 -3.00 6.06
CA VAL A 140 -2.93 -1.83 6.89
C VAL A 140 -1.84 -2.18 7.90
N GLU A 141 -1.01 -1.20 8.22
CA GLU A 141 0.00 -1.31 9.26
C GLU A 141 -0.12 -0.13 10.22
N LEU A 142 0.12 -0.41 11.50
CA LEU A 142 0.29 0.60 12.55
C LEU A 142 1.76 0.59 12.95
N VAL A 143 2.43 1.72 12.79
CA VAL A 143 3.82 1.94 13.14
C VAL A 143 3.88 2.91 14.32
N ALA A 144 4.60 2.56 15.38
CA ALA A 144 4.71 3.40 16.57
C ALA A 144 6.07 3.20 17.25
N GLU A 145 6.46 4.12 18.15
CA GLU A 145 7.58 3.89 19.05
C GLU A 145 7.25 2.74 20.01
N THR A 146 8.13 1.77 20.11
CA THR A 146 8.04 0.69 21.09
C THR A 146 9.41 0.31 21.65
N LYS A 147 9.39 -0.45 22.76
CA LYS A 147 10.57 -0.94 23.45
C LYS A 147 10.84 -2.39 23.06
N VAL A 148 12.03 -2.65 22.54
CA VAL A 148 12.53 -4.01 22.31
C VAL A 148 13.69 -4.31 23.25
N PHE A 149 13.85 -5.59 23.60
CA PHE A 149 14.95 -6.08 24.41
C PHE A 149 15.91 -6.86 23.52
N VAL A 150 17.18 -6.50 23.55
CA VAL A 150 18.24 -7.21 22.82
C VAL A 150 19.19 -7.86 23.80
N ILE A 151 19.58 -9.10 23.51
CA ILE A 151 20.61 -9.80 24.27
C ILE A 151 21.97 -9.33 23.75
N VAL A 152 22.84 -8.89 24.67
CA VAL A 152 24.21 -8.52 24.36
C VAL A 152 25.02 -9.81 24.22
N SER A 153 25.61 -10.03 23.05
CA SER A 153 26.55 -11.13 22.86
C SER A 153 27.83 -10.85 23.65
N PRO A 154 28.24 -11.72 24.58
CA PRO A 154 29.47 -11.53 25.34
C PRO A 154 30.74 -11.77 24.50
N TYR A 155 30.59 -12.31 23.29
CA TYR A 155 31.67 -12.64 22.35
C TYR A 155 31.39 -12.10 20.95
N GLY A 156 30.78 -10.90 20.86
CA GLY A 156 30.69 -10.21 19.57
C GLY A 156 32.08 -10.10 18.92
N PRO A 157 32.19 -10.15 17.58
CA PRO A 157 33.47 -9.94 16.92
C PRO A 157 34.09 -8.65 17.45
N SER A 158 35.38 -8.69 17.79
CA SER A 158 36.11 -7.49 18.18
C SER A 158 36.09 -6.55 16.98
N ASP A 159 35.29 -5.47 17.05
CA ASP A 159 35.05 -4.47 16.00
C ASP A 159 36.32 -3.74 15.48
N PHE A 160 37.52 -4.18 15.86
CA PHE A 160 38.80 -3.61 15.48
C PHE A 160 39.66 -4.47 14.55
N ASP A 161 39.31 -5.74 14.26
CA ASP A 161 40.17 -6.61 13.44
C ASP A 161 39.79 -6.63 11.94
N ASP A 162 38.52 -6.35 11.59
CA ASP A 162 38.00 -6.50 10.21
C ASP A 162 37.68 -5.18 9.47
N LYS A 163 38.02 -4.02 10.05
CA LYS A 163 37.79 -2.70 9.43
C LYS A 163 39.06 -1.83 9.36
N HIS A 164 40.20 -2.44 9.06
CA HIS A 164 41.27 -1.69 8.40
C HIS A 164 40.78 -1.36 6.97
N VAL A 165 40.04 -0.26 6.85
CA VAL A 165 39.89 0.41 5.56
C VAL A 165 41.16 1.24 5.42
N ASP A 166 42.10 0.77 4.63
CA ASP A 166 43.30 1.53 4.29
C ASP A 166 42.86 2.76 3.50
N PHE A 167 42.73 3.90 4.18
CA PHE A 167 42.52 5.21 3.56
C PHE A 167 43.79 5.72 2.83
N ASP A 168 44.83 4.90 2.76
CA ASP A 168 46.15 5.26 2.21
C ASP A 168 46.42 4.64 0.84
N ASP A 169 45.40 4.12 0.15
CA ASP A 169 45.44 4.11 -1.31
C ASP A 169 45.25 5.56 -1.78
N ASN A 170 46.31 6.36 -1.60
CA ASN A 170 46.57 7.51 -2.47
C ASN A 170 46.69 6.91 -3.87
N GLY A 171 45.55 6.71 -4.50
CA GLY A 171 45.45 6.49 -5.92
C GLY A 171 45.97 7.75 -6.61
N ASP A 172 47.30 7.84 -6.69
CA ASP A 172 48.05 8.56 -7.72
C ASP A 172 47.80 7.88 -9.09
N GLY A 173 46.54 7.47 -9.35
CA GLY A 173 46.07 7.07 -10.65
C GLY A 173 45.77 8.33 -11.42
N ASP A 174 46.77 8.78 -12.19
CA ASP A 174 46.74 9.83 -13.20
C ASP A 174 45.32 10.26 -13.62
N PHE A 175 44.79 11.29 -12.95
CA PHE A 175 43.65 12.07 -13.44
C PHE A 175 44.06 13.00 -14.60
N GLU A 176 45.34 13.00 -15.00
CA GLU A 176 45.88 13.84 -16.08
C GLU A 176 45.50 13.33 -17.49
N ASP A 177 45.03 12.07 -17.62
CA ASP A 177 44.60 11.48 -18.91
C ASP A 177 43.08 11.56 -19.17
N LEU A 178 42.31 12.24 -18.31
CA LEU A 178 40.88 12.49 -18.56
C LEU A 178 40.72 13.66 -19.53
N ASP A 179 40.68 13.33 -20.82
CA ASP A 179 40.48 14.28 -21.91
C ASP A 179 39.06 14.89 -21.82
N ALA A 180 38.99 16.18 -21.50
CA ALA A 180 37.73 16.90 -21.25
C ALA A 180 36.89 17.12 -22.52
N ASP A 181 37.48 16.88 -23.70
CA ASP A 181 36.85 17.12 -25.00
C ASP A 181 35.96 15.96 -25.49
N LEU A 182 35.87 14.85 -24.74
CA LEU A 182 35.04 13.68 -25.07
C LEU A 182 33.52 13.88 -24.85
N LEU A 183 33.07 15.07 -24.43
CA LEU A 183 31.67 15.33 -24.05
C LEU A 183 30.85 16.13 -25.08
N GLU A 184 31.39 16.51 -26.25
CA GLU A 184 30.65 17.36 -27.20
C GLU A 184 29.99 16.66 -28.40
N ASP A 185 30.16 15.34 -28.61
CA ASP A 185 29.69 14.69 -29.85
C ASP A 185 28.33 13.94 -29.77
N ASP A 186 27.59 13.99 -28.66
CA ASP A 186 26.27 13.32 -28.51
C ASP A 186 25.08 14.31 -28.38
N LEU A 187 25.18 15.50 -28.98
CA LEU A 187 24.06 16.42 -29.13
C LEU A 187 23.79 16.71 -30.62
N ASP A 188 23.21 15.72 -31.31
CA ASP A 188 22.40 15.91 -32.53
C ASP A 188 21.00 15.27 -32.36
#